data_AF-A0A9W4KG18-F1
#
_entry.id   AF-A0A9W4KG18-F1
#
_cell.length_a   1.000
_cell.length_b   1.000
_cell.length_c   1.000
_cell.angle_alpha   90.00
_cell.angle_beta   90.00
_cell.angle_gamma   90.00
#
_symmetry.space_group_name_H-M   'P 1'
#
loop_
_entity.id
_entity.type
_entity.pdbx_description
1 polymer ?
#
loop_
_entity_poly.entity_id
_entity_poly.type
_entity_poly.pdbx_seq_one_letter_code
_entity_poly.pdbx_strand_id
1 'polypeptide(L)'
;MQAGYPDFSQHDSSKLQSLHIPSLPENMDDLSSEEKIQALVEHRNDETDLYYTAATGIHNDKHMEALQHPYLAMRRYLIHQTGYPWDANLINLRAALVGVTSHQLWNAVSSHPCPVSFSQEERERSDDERDIWNESEALLSTIRAGLAIDLEGGTTPENFERHHAGISIIGWKWCVSVRSKNESYIFRFGGKRITVTKDTLLNKRRPTIYRLELEEPRFGLPETVIVKQQKKEWEAEFCAEISAYKKLEKLQGTVIPTLFGEGSFNERPPLILSEIKGITLRNLAKQAETSVCVEENTLNSHLENAFQELYEYGAQHCDLNPVNFLVCDNGQVVVIDLEVVEFLTDSKLGNSPSIWVAWIT
;
A
#
# COMPACT_ATOMS: atom_id res chain seq x y z
N MET A 1 -19.04 -8.80 23.43
CA MET A 1 -20.22 -9.15 22.60
C MET A 1 -19.79 -10.30 21.71
N GLN A 2 -20.17 -11.54 22.04
CA GLN A 2 -19.68 -12.77 21.39
C GLN A 2 -20.72 -13.40 20.43
N ALA A 3 -21.94 -12.88 20.39
CA ALA A 3 -22.98 -13.37 19.49
C ALA A 3 -22.63 -13.02 18.03
N GLY A 4 -22.79 -13.98 17.13
CA GLY A 4 -22.52 -13.86 15.71
C GLY A 4 -22.83 -15.15 14.95
N TYR A 5 -22.54 -15.16 13.66
CA TYR A 5 -22.53 -16.36 12.85
C TYR A 5 -21.24 -17.17 13.13
N PRO A 6 -21.29 -18.50 13.05
CA PRO A 6 -20.11 -19.35 13.16
C PRO A 6 -19.22 -19.15 11.93
N ASP A 7 -17.92 -19.40 12.08
CA ASP A 7 -16.95 -19.17 11.00
C ASP A 7 -17.24 -20.01 9.73
N PHE A 8 -17.89 -21.16 9.87
CA PHE A 8 -18.28 -22.01 8.73
C PHE A 8 -19.40 -21.41 7.86
N SER A 9 -20.17 -20.44 8.38
CA SER A 9 -21.27 -19.81 7.63
C SER A 9 -20.77 -18.74 6.65
N GLN A 10 -19.53 -18.24 6.78
CA GLN A 10 -18.97 -17.17 5.94
C GLN A 10 -19.94 -15.99 5.68
N HIS A 11 -20.78 -15.68 6.68
CA HIS A 11 -21.83 -14.68 6.55
C HIS A 11 -21.27 -13.29 6.24
N ASP A 12 -21.75 -12.68 5.16
CA ASP A 12 -21.45 -11.29 4.86
C ASP A 12 -22.20 -10.37 5.83
N SER A 13 -21.47 -9.79 6.77
CA SER A 13 -22.00 -8.87 7.78
C SER A 13 -22.63 -7.59 7.23
N SER A 14 -22.45 -7.29 5.93
CA SER A 14 -23.13 -6.19 5.24
C SER A 14 -24.54 -6.55 4.76
N LYS A 15 -24.85 -7.86 4.61
CA LYS A 15 -26.17 -8.34 4.22
C LYS A 15 -27.09 -8.37 5.44
N LEU A 16 -28.35 -7.96 5.23
CA LEU A 16 -29.38 -8.13 6.25
C LEU A 16 -29.75 -9.61 6.36
N GLN A 17 -30.04 -10.05 7.58
CA GLN A 17 -30.61 -11.37 7.82
C GLN A 17 -31.92 -11.52 7.05
N SER A 18 -31.98 -12.52 6.20
CA SER A 18 -33.15 -12.80 5.38
C SER A 18 -33.53 -14.27 5.53
N LEU A 19 -34.83 -14.53 5.65
CA LEU A 19 -35.39 -15.88 5.55
C LEU A 19 -35.82 -16.21 4.12
N HIS A 20 -35.40 -15.40 3.14
CA HIS A 20 -35.65 -15.66 1.74
C HIS A 20 -34.83 -16.87 1.29
N ILE A 21 -35.47 -17.79 0.59
CA ILE A 21 -34.80 -18.96 0.02
C ILE A 21 -33.87 -18.48 -1.09
N PRO A 22 -32.55 -18.72 -1.01
CA PRO A 22 -31.62 -18.32 -2.06
C PRO A 22 -31.92 -19.11 -3.33
N SER A 23 -31.64 -18.49 -4.48
CA SER A 23 -31.81 -19.07 -5.80
C SER A 23 -30.55 -18.82 -6.63
N LEU A 24 -30.19 -19.75 -7.48
CA LEU A 24 -29.10 -19.56 -8.42
C LEU A 24 -29.46 -18.48 -9.47
N PRO A 25 -28.45 -17.80 -10.04
CA PRO A 25 -28.66 -16.85 -11.14
C PRO A 25 -29.34 -17.51 -12.34
N GLU A 26 -30.25 -16.79 -13.01
CA GLU A 26 -30.95 -17.32 -14.21
C GLU A 26 -30.01 -17.49 -15.41
N ASN A 27 -28.96 -16.69 -15.49
CA ASN A 27 -27.96 -16.69 -16.57
C ASN A 27 -26.80 -17.66 -16.31
N MET A 28 -27.00 -18.70 -15.48
CA MET A 28 -25.94 -19.65 -15.13
C MET A 28 -25.27 -20.26 -16.36
N ASP A 29 -25.99 -20.53 -17.45
CA ASP A 29 -25.42 -21.16 -18.64
C ASP A 29 -24.40 -20.25 -19.38
N ASP A 30 -24.62 -18.93 -19.33
CA ASP A 30 -23.82 -17.92 -20.02
C ASP A 30 -22.52 -17.54 -19.29
N LEU A 31 -22.38 -17.95 -18.03
CA LEU A 31 -21.21 -17.64 -17.18
C LEU A 31 -19.98 -18.47 -17.55
N SER A 32 -18.79 -17.89 -17.33
CA SER A 32 -17.52 -18.63 -17.39
C SER A 32 -17.45 -19.72 -16.31
N SER A 33 -16.49 -20.64 -16.43
CA SER A 33 -16.32 -21.72 -15.44
C SER A 33 -15.99 -21.19 -14.05
N GLU A 34 -15.21 -20.12 -13.96
CA GLU A 34 -14.83 -19.45 -12.71
C GLU A 34 -16.03 -18.75 -12.06
N GLU A 35 -16.81 -18.01 -12.84
CA GLU A 35 -18.03 -17.34 -12.37
C GLU A 35 -19.10 -18.34 -11.93
N LYS A 36 -19.23 -19.49 -12.60
CA LYS A 36 -20.13 -20.58 -12.18
C LYS A 36 -19.74 -21.14 -10.81
N ILE A 37 -18.44 -21.37 -10.57
CA ILE A 37 -17.94 -21.85 -9.29
C ILE A 37 -18.23 -20.82 -8.19
N GLN A 38 -17.96 -19.54 -8.46
CA GLN A 38 -18.23 -18.46 -7.51
C GLN A 38 -19.71 -18.37 -7.15
N ALA A 39 -20.60 -18.39 -8.15
CA ALA A 39 -22.05 -18.36 -7.94
C ALA A 39 -22.56 -19.56 -7.11
N LEU A 40 -21.99 -20.76 -7.32
CA LEU A 40 -22.33 -21.94 -6.51
C LEU A 40 -21.85 -21.83 -5.07
N VAL A 41 -20.65 -21.26 -4.84
CA VAL A 41 -20.12 -21.02 -3.49
C VAL A 41 -20.97 -19.99 -2.75
N GLU A 42 -21.32 -18.88 -3.40
CA GLU A 42 -22.19 -17.85 -2.84
C GLU A 42 -23.58 -18.41 -2.49
N HIS A 43 -24.18 -19.17 -3.40
CA HIS A 43 -25.47 -19.84 -3.14
C HIS A 43 -25.40 -20.76 -1.92
N ARG A 44 -24.34 -21.56 -1.80
CA ARG A 44 -24.15 -22.46 -0.66
C ARG A 44 -23.97 -21.69 0.65
N ASN A 45 -23.27 -20.56 0.63
CA ASN A 45 -23.09 -19.70 1.80
C ASN A 45 -24.43 -19.09 2.22
N ASP A 46 -25.19 -18.53 1.28
CA ASP A 46 -26.52 -17.96 1.54
C ASP A 46 -27.50 -19.03 2.06
N GLU A 47 -27.45 -20.27 1.56
CA GLU A 47 -28.22 -21.40 2.12
C GLU A 47 -27.82 -21.70 3.56
N THR A 48 -26.53 -21.75 3.84
CA THR A 48 -26.00 -22.03 5.19
C THR A 48 -26.44 -20.95 6.18
N ASP A 49 -26.42 -19.69 5.77
CA ASP A 49 -26.91 -18.55 6.54
C ASP A 49 -28.40 -18.64 6.83
N LEU A 50 -29.20 -19.00 5.81
CA LEU A 50 -30.63 -19.24 5.98
C LEU A 50 -30.91 -20.33 7.01
N TYR A 51 -30.28 -21.50 6.85
CA TYR A 51 -30.49 -22.64 7.76
C TYR A 51 -30.04 -22.32 9.18
N TYR A 52 -28.88 -21.67 9.35
CA TYR A 52 -28.40 -21.27 10.66
C TYR A 52 -29.33 -20.25 11.32
N THR A 53 -29.80 -19.25 10.56
CA THR A 53 -30.71 -18.22 11.06
C THR A 53 -32.05 -18.83 11.47
N ALA A 54 -32.62 -19.70 10.64
CA ALA A 54 -33.87 -20.39 10.93
C ALA A 54 -33.74 -21.32 12.16
N ALA A 55 -32.70 -22.14 12.21
CA ALA A 55 -32.45 -23.03 13.34
C ALA A 55 -32.20 -22.24 14.64
N THR A 56 -31.45 -21.14 14.57
CA THR A 56 -31.21 -20.26 15.72
C THR A 56 -32.52 -19.65 16.23
N GLY A 57 -33.37 -19.17 15.33
CA GLY A 57 -34.68 -18.61 15.69
C GLY A 57 -35.66 -19.64 16.28
N ILE A 58 -35.50 -20.93 15.99
CA ILE A 58 -36.34 -22.01 16.55
C ILE A 58 -35.79 -22.54 17.87
N HIS A 59 -34.46 -22.65 17.99
CA HIS A 59 -33.81 -23.38 19.07
C HIS A 59 -33.10 -22.50 20.11
N ASN A 60 -32.88 -21.21 19.81
CA ASN A 60 -32.13 -20.32 20.69
C ASN A 60 -32.57 -18.85 20.56
N ASP A 61 -33.75 -18.56 21.10
CA ASP A 61 -34.36 -17.21 21.10
C ASP A 61 -33.42 -16.12 21.64
N LYS A 62 -32.63 -16.43 22.67
CA LYS A 62 -31.66 -15.49 23.26
C LYS A 62 -30.53 -15.13 22.29
N HIS A 63 -30.06 -16.11 21.52
CA HIS A 63 -29.06 -15.85 20.49
C HIS A 63 -29.68 -15.10 19.31
N MET A 64 -30.92 -15.41 18.94
CA MET A 64 -31.64 -14.65 17.91
C MET A 64 -31.84 -13.18 18.31
N GLU A 65 -32.22 -12.90 19.56
CA GLU A 65 -32.33 -11.54 20.10
C GLU A 65 -30.97 -10.81 20.05
N ALA A 66 -29.89 -11.50 20.40
CA ALA A 66 -28.54 -10.95 20.31
C ALA A 66 -28.12 -10.65 18.87
N LEU A 67 -28.49 -11.50 17.90
CA LEU A 67 -28.25 -11.31 16.47
C LEU A 67 -29.04 -10.12 15.88
N GLN A 68 -30.24 -9.85 16.38
CA GLN A 68 -31.08 -8.72 15.97
C GLN A 68 -30.69 -7.39 16.62
N HIS A 69 -29.66 -7.37 17.47
CA HIS A 69 -29.26 -6.16 18.16
C HIS A 69 -28.85 -5.06 17.16
N PRO A 70 -29.37 -3.82 17.29
CA PRO A 70 -29.01 -2.72 16.39
C PRO A 70 -27.51 -2.50 16.32
N TYR A 71 -27.00 -2.37 15.09
CA TYR A 71 -25.59 -2.14 14.79
C TYR A 71 -24.66 -3.24 15.34
N LEU A 72 -25.14 -4.47 15.48
CA LEU A 72 -24.35 -5.61 16.00
C LEU A 72 -23.01 -5.77 15.29
N ALA A 73 -23.02 -5.77 13.95
CA ALA A 73 -21.79 -5.91 13.15
C ALA A 73 -20.75 -4.85 13.51
N MET A 74 -21.17 -3.58 13.61
CA MET A 74 -20.31 -2.46 13.96
C MET A 74 -19.80 -2.54 15.41
N ARG A 75 -20.66 -2.93 16.36
CA ARG A 75 -20.27 -3.11 17.77
C ARG A 75 -19.27 -4.27 17.93
N ARG A 76 -19.49 -5.37 17.22
CA ARG A 76 -18.56 -6.51 17.16
C ARG A 76 -17.24 -6.10 16.53
N TYR A 77 -17.29 -5.38 15.42
CA TYR A 77 -16.10 -4.88 14.73
C TYR A 77 -15.25 -4.04 15.69
N LEU A 78 -15.83 -3.04 16.36
CA LEU A 78 -15.12 -2.24 17.37
C LEU A 78 -14.46 -3.09 18.46
N ILE A 79 -15.21 -4.02 19.07
CA ILE A 79 -14.69 -4.89 20.14
C ILE A 79 -13.57 -5.79 19.62
N HIS A 80 -13.72 -6.30 18.40
CA HIS A 80 -12.71 -7.11 17.74
C HIS A 80 -11.42 -6.30 17.53
N GLN A 81 -11.52 -5.07 17.03
CA GLN A 81 -10.37 -4.20 16.82
C GLN A 81 -9.62 -3.87 18.14
N THR A 82 -10.32 -3.85 19.28
CA THR A 82 -9.66 -3.65 20.59
C THR A 82 -8.89 -4.87 21.11
N GLY A 83 -9.14 -6.06 20.55
CA GLY A 83 -8.54 -7.33 20.98
C GLY A 83 -7.21 -7.68 20.32
N TYR A 84 -6.82 -6.98 19.25
CA TYR A 84 -5.64 -7.28 18.42
C TYR A 84 -4.68 -6.08 18.29
N PRO A 85 -4.02 -5.62 19.38
CA PRO A 85 -3.15 -4.45 19.33
C PRO A 85 -1.76 -4.69 18.70
N TRP A 86 -1.34 -5.94 18.47
CA TRP A 86 0.03 -6.31 18.06
C TRP A 86 0.32 -6.19 16.55
N ASP A 87 -0.69 -6.26 15.67
CA ASP A 87 -0.50 -6.23 14.21
C ASP A 87 -0.71 -4.83 13.58
N ALA A 88 -0.33 -3.76 14.30
CA ALA A 88 -0.53 -2.37 13.85
C ALA A 88 -1.99 -2.00 13.53
N ASN A 89 -2.96 -2.67 14.16
CA ASN A 89 -4.40 -2.58 13.93
C ASN A 89 -5.06 -1.28 14.46
N LEU A 90 -4.25 -0.28 14.80
CA LEU A 90 -4.72 1.05 15.24
C LEU A 90 -5.45 1.79 14.12
N ILE A 91 -5.10 1.54 12.85
CA ILE A 91 -5.77 2.17 11.70
C ILE A 91 -7.23 1.73 11.64
N ASN A 92 -7.50 0.43 11.72
CA ASN A 92 -8.87 -0.09 11.69
C ASN A 92 -9.65 0.28 12.95
N LEU A 93 -9.01 0.27 14.12
CA LEU A 93 -9.62 0.75 15.35
C LEU A 93 -9.98 2.24 15.25
N ARG A 94 -9.07 3.08 14.73
CA ARG A 94 -9.32 4.51 14.53
C ARG A 94 -10.44 4.75 13.53
N ALA A 95 -10.42 4.06 12.40
CA ALA A 95 -11.48 4.16 11.38
C ALA A 95 -12.84 3.73 11.95
N ALA A 96 -12.88 2.66 12.74
CA ALA A 96 -14.08 2.19 13.43
C ALA A 96 -14.62 3.26 14.39
N LEU A 97 -13.75 3.87 15.20
CA LEU A 97 -14.10 4.94 16.14
C LEU A 97 -14.60 6.19 15.40
N VAL A 98 -13.92 6.62 14.35
CA VAL A 98 -14.34 7.78 13.53
C VAL A 98 -15.74 7.57 12.93
N GLY A 99 -16.02 6.36 12.42
CA GLY A 99 -17.32 6.01 11.88
C GLY A 99 -18.43 6.06 12.93
N VAL A 100 -18.20 5.44 14.09
CA VAL A 100 -19.18 5.37 15.20
C VAL A 100 -19.42 6.74 15.86
N THR A 101 -18.43 7.62 15.89
CA THR A 101 -18.57 8.97 16.43
C THR A 101 -19.25 9.96 15.49
N SER A 102 -19.76 9.53 14.33
CA SER A 102 -20.63 10.39 13.53
C SER A 102 -21.95 10.66 14.26
N HIS A 103 -22.46 11.88 14.17
CA HIS A 103 -23.64 12.31 14.95
C HIS A 103 -24.88 11.45 14.67
N GLN A 104 -25.04 10.96 13.45
CA GLN A 104 -26.17 10.10 13.05
C GLN A 104 -26.07 8.70 13.66
N LEU A 105 -24.88 8.08 13.62
CA LEU A 105 -24.68 6.73 14.15
C LEU A 105 -24.64 6.70 15.68
N TRP A 106 -23.92 7.63 16.32
CA TRP A 106 -23.79 7.62 17.77
C TRP A 106 -25.15 7.76 18.46
N ASN A 107 -26.00 8.66 17.99
CA ASN A 107 -27.35 8.87 18.53
C ASN A 107 -28.25 7.64 18.35
N ALA A 108 -27.96 6.77 17.38
CA ALA A 108 -28.66 5.51 17.17
C ALA A 108 -28.09 4.35 18.02
N VAL A 109 -26.85 4.49 18.50
CA VAL A 109 -26.13 3.47 19.28
C VAL A 109 -26.26 3.71 20.79
N SER A 110 -26.31 4.97 21.23
CA SER A 110 -26.35 5.37 22.64
C SER A 110 -27.19 6.64 22.83
N SER A 111 -27.89 6.70 23.96
CA SER A 111 -28.60 7.91 24.42
C SER A 111 -27.69 8.90 25.16
N HIS A 112 -26.44 8.53 25.47
CA HIS A 112 -25.49 9.37 26.19
C HIS A 112 -24.62 10.19 25.23
N PRO A 113 -24.08 11.34 25.65
CA PRO A 113 -23.09 12.08 24.86
C PRO A 113 -21.89 11.21 24.48
N CYS A 114 -21.37 11.40 23.27
CA CYS A 114 -20.21 10.65 22.82
C CYS A 114 -18.96 11.02 23.64
N PRO A 115 -18.27 10.06 24.27
CA PRO A 115 -17.14 10.35 25.15
C PRO A 115 -15.89 10.83 24.40
N VAL A 116 -15.84 10.61 23.09
CA VAL A 116 -14.72 10.95 22.21
C VAL A 116 -15.25 11.72 21.00
N SER A 117 -14.47 12.69 20.52
CA SER A 117 -14.77 13.45 19.31
C SER A 117 -13.50 13.58 18.49
N PHE A 118 -13.68 13.68 17.17
CA PHE A 118 -12.60 13.84 16.21
C PHE A 118 -12.85 15.12 15.40
N SER A 119 -11.78 15.90 15.19
CA SER A 119 -11.83 17.05 14.29
C SER A 119 -12.05 16.61 12.85
N GLN A 120 -12.48 17.52 11.98
CA GLN A 120 -12.69 17.20 10.56
C GLN A 120 -11.38 16.71 9.91
N GLU A 121 -10.25 17.33 10.26
CA GLU A 121 -8.93 16.93 9.79
C GLU A 121 -8.51 15.54 10.29
N GLU A 122 -8.94 15.14 11.49
CA GLU A 122 -8.69 13.79 12.02
C GLU A 122 -9.54 12.72 11.35
N ARG A 123 -10.77 13.08 10.96
CA ARG A 123 -11.66 12.20 10.22
C ARG A 123 -11.11 11.95 8.81
N GLU A 124 -10.79 13.01 8.08
CA GLU A 124 -10.19 12.94 6.74
C GLU A 124 -8.89 12.14 6.76
N ARG A 125 -8.02 12.37 7.76
CA ARG A 125 -6.80 11.59 7.93
C ARG A 125 -7.08 10.11 8.17
N SER A 126 -8.09 9.78 8.96
CA SER A 126 -8.44 8.38 9.25
C SER A 126 -9.00 7.66 8.02
N ASP A 127 -9.79 8.34 7.19
CA ASP A 127 -10.30 7.79 5.93
C ASP A 127 -9.15 7.55 4.94
N ASP A 128 -8.25 8.52 4.79
CA ASP A 128 -7.04 8.39 3.98
C ASP A 128 -6.15 7.22 4.45
N GLU A 129 -5.92 7.09 5.76
CA GLU A 129 -5.12 6.02 6.36
C GLU A 129 -5.76 4.65 6.13
N ARG A 130 -7.09 4.55 6.28
CA ARG A 130 -7.87 3.33 6.03
C ARG A 130 -7.78 2.91 4.57
N ASP A 131 -7.99 3.83 3.63
CA ASP A 131 -8.04 3.49 2.21
C ASP A 131 -6.68 2.97 1.72
N ILE A 132 -5.57 3.55 2.19
CA ILE A 132 -4.22 3.04 1.92
C ILE A 132 -4.01 1.65 2.52
N TRP A 133 -4.49 1.44 3.75
CA TRP A 133 -4.36 0.16 4.44
C TRP A 133 -5.14 -0.94 3.70
N ASN A 134 -6.38 -0.65 3.29
CA ASN A 134 -7.19 -1.56 2.47
C ASN A 134 -6.52 -1.88 1.13
N GLU A 135 -5.95 -0.88 0.45
CA GLU A 135 -5.17 -1.11 -0.78
C GLU A 135 -3.95 -2.00 -0.53
N SER A 136 -3.25 -1.80 0.60
CA SER A 136 -2.08 -2.59 0.99
C SER A 136 -2.46 -4.02 1.35
N GLU A 137 -3.56 -4.23 2.09
CA GLU A 137 -4.07 -5.57 2.41
C GLU A 137 -4.60 -6.30 1.19
N ALA A 138 -5.27 -5.61 0.25
CA ALA A 138 -5.70 -6.22 -1.01
C ALA A 138 -4.49 -6.73 -1.80
N LEU A 139 -3.43 -5.92 -1.91
CA LEU A 139 -2.19 -6.32 -2.56
C LEU A 139 -1.51 -7.49 -1.82
N LEU A 140 -1.41 -7.41 -0.49
CA LEU A 140 -0.83 -8.49 0.33
C LEU A 140 -1.65 -9.77 0.23
N SER A 141 -2.98 -9.69 0.13
CA SER A 141 -3.87 -10.83 -0.08
C SER A 141 -3.59 -11.51 -1.42
N THR A 142 -3.46 -10.73 -2.50
CA THR A 142 -3.07 -11.25 -3.83
C THR A 142 -1.70 -11.92 -3.80
N ILE A 143 -0.73 -11.30 -3.12
CA ILE A 143 0.62 -11.88 -2.95
C ILE A 143 0.56 -13.18 -2.13
N ARG A 144 -0.17 -13.21 -1.01
CA ARG A 144 -0.37 -14.41 -0.18
C ARG A 144 -1.02 -15.54 -0.96
N ALA A 145 -2.05 -15.23 -1.76
CA ALA A 145 -2.72 -16.20 -2.62
C ALA A 145 -1.77 -16.76 -3.70
N GLY A 146 -0.98 -15.91 -4.36
CA GLY A 146 0.01 -16.33 -5.34
C GLY A 146 1.17 -17.14 -4.74
N LEU A 147 1.49 -16.91 -3.47
CA LEU A 147 2.55 -17.61 -2.73
C LEU A 147 2.08 -18.85 -1.96
N ALA A 148 0.77 -19.12 -1.94
CA ALA A 148 0.16 -20.15 -1.10
C ALA A 148 0.60 -20.04 0.38
N ILE A 149 0.58 -18.80 0.89
CA ILE A 149 0.93 -18.47 2.28
C ILE A 149 -0.36 -18.07 3.01
N ASP A 150 -0.56 -18.59 4.21
CA ASP A 150 -1.68 -18.21 5.06
C ASP A 150 -1.51 -16.81 5.66
N LEU A 151 -2.51 -16.36 6.43
CA LEU A 151 -2.50 -15.04 7.06
C LEU A 151 -1.36 -14.85 8.07
N GLU A 152 -0.81 -15.94 8.62
CA GLU A 152 0.27 -15.94 9.61
C GLU A 152 1.67 -16.12 8.98
N GLY A 153 1.75 -16.25 7.66
CA GLY A 153 3.03 -16.49 6.98
C GLY A 153 3.39 -17.98 6.83
N GLY A 154 2.48 -18.89 7.17
CA GLY A 154 2.65 -20.33 7.05
C GLY A 154 2.42 -20.85 5.63
N THR A 155 3.14 -21.90 5.24
CA THR A 155 2.95 -22.59 3.95
C THR A 155 3.16 -24.10 4.12
N THR A 156 2.82 -24.90 3.11
CA THR A 156 3.02 -26.37 3.18
C THR A 156 4.50 -26.74 3.02
N PRO A 157 4.96 -27.88 3.58
CA PRO A 157 6.37 -28.29 3.54
C PRO A 157 6.95 -28.40 2.12
N GLU A 158 6.11 -28.74 1.12
CA GLU A 158 6.53 -28.88 -0.28
C GLU A 158 6.91 -27.55 -0.92
N ASN A 159 6.39 -26.44 -0.39
CA ASN A 159 6.65 -25.10 -0.88
C ASN A 159 7.85 -24.44 -0.18
N PHE A 160 8.34 -24.99 0.93
CA PHE A 160 9.31 -24.36 1.83
C PHE A 160 10.61 -23.87 1.16
N GLU A 161 11.15 -24.59 0.17
CA GLU A 161 12.40 -24.17 -0.53
C GLU A 161 12.21 -23.00 -1.50
N ARG A 162 10.99 -22.79 -2.03
CA ARG A 162 10.66 -21.65 -2.90
C ARG A 162 10.57 -20.34 -2.11
N HIS A 163 10.49 -20.42 -0.79
CA HIS A 163 10.11 -19.31 0.10
C HIS A 163 11.29 -18.62 0.80
N HIS A 164 12.51 -19.16 0.72
CA HIS A 164 13.70 -18.47 1.26
C HIS A 164 14.05 -17.17 0.51
N ALA A 165 13.53 -16.99 -0.71
CA ALA A 165 13.70 -15.78 -1.51
C ALA A 165 12.59 -14.72 -1.30
N GLY A 166 11.50 -15.05 -0.60
CA GLY A 166 10.31 -14.17 -0.45
C GLY A 166 10.10 -13.54 0.93
N ILE A 167 10.74 -14.06 1.98
CA ILE A 167 10.48 -13.66 3.38
C ILE A 167 11.39 -12.48 3.85
N SER A 168 11.69 -11.54 2.96
CA SER A 168 12.28 -10.23 3.33
C SER A 168 11.30 -9.05 3.21
N ILE A 169 10.05 -9.31 2.82
CA ILE A 169 9.07 -8.28 2.43
C ILE A 169 8.21 -7.78 3.62
N ILE A 170 8.21 -8.45 4.78
CA ILE A 170 7.16 -8.28 5.81
C ILE A 170 7.59 -7.39 7.00
N GLY A 171 8.42 -6.37 6.78
CA GLY A 171 9.02 -5.60 7.88
C GLY A 171 8.98 -4.08 7.75
N TRP A 172 7.84 -3.43 7.45
CA TRP A 172 7.84 -1.96 7.26
C TRP A 172 6.57 -1.23 7.75
N LYS A 173 6.63 -0.57 8.92
CA LYS A 173 6.07 0.77 9.28
C LYS A 173 6.26 1.04 10.80
N TRP A 174 6.81 2.15 11.31
CA TRP A 174 6.30 3.53 11.33
C TRP A 174 7.33 4.53 11.92
N CYS A 175 7.35 5.79 11.44
CA CYS A 175 7.56 6.99 12.26
C CYS A 175 6.95 8.22 11.54
N VAL A 176 6.07 8.99 12.20
CA VAL A 176 5.52 10.26 11.70
C VAL A 176 5.91 11.38 12.65
N SER A 177 6.59 12.40 12.13
CA SER A 177 6.77 13.69 12.81
C SER A 177 5.87 14.72 12.12
N VAL A 178 4.92 15.29 12.87
CA VAL A 178 4.19 16.49 12.47
C VAL A 178 5.10 17.70 12.67
N ARG A 179 5.17 18.62 11.71
CA ARG A 179 5.74 19.97 11.92
C ARG A 179 4.89 21.04 11.23
N SER A 180 4.73 22.16 11.94
CA SER A 180 3.88 23.30 11.62
C SER A 180 4.42 24.14 10.46
N LYS A 181 3.50 24.72 9.68
CA LYS A 181 3.77 25.74 8.66
C LYS A 181 4.27 27.05 9.28
N ASN A 182 5.47 27.47 8.88
CA ASN A 182 5.95 28.85 8.63
C ASN A 182 7.44 28.93 8.93
N GLU A 183 8.28 28.65 7.94
CA GLU A 183 9.68 29.07 7.91
C GLU A 183 10.12 29.11 6.44
N SER A 184 10.88 30.13 6.07
CA SER A 184 11.48 30.21 4.74
C SER A 184 12.47 29.06 4.57
N TYR A 185 12.20 28.16 3.63
CA TYR A 185 13.04 26.98 3.42
C TYR A 185 14.51 27.37 3.20
N ILE A 186 15.42 26.81 4.01
CA ILE A 186 16.86 27.03 3.87
C ILE A 186 17.44 25.81 3.16
N PHE A 187 17.71 25.95 1.87
CA PHE A 187 18.42 24.96 1.07
C PHE A 187 19.90 25.29 0.98
N ARG A 188 20.76 24.32 1.32
CA ARG A 188 22.21 24.41 1.21
C ARG A 188 22.78 23.22 0.46
N PHE A 189 23.72 23.48 -0.44
CA PHE A 189 24.47 22.48 -1.18
C PHE A 189 25.94 22.89 -1.25
N GLY A 190 26.86 21.96 -0.99
CA GLY A 190 28.30 22.26 -0.93
C GLY A 190 28.67 23.39 0.05
N GLY A 191 27.93 23.50 1.17
CA GLY A 191 28.10 24.56 2.18
C GLY A 191 27.54 25.94 1.80
N LYS A 192 27.01 26.12 0.58
CA LYS A 192 26.47 27.39 0.08
C LYS A 192 24.95 27.39 0.14
N ARG A 193 24.37 28.56 0.46
CA ARG A 193 22.91 28.76 0.43
C ARG A 193 22.46 28.94 -1.00
N ILE A 194 21.38 28.26 -1.38
CA ILE A 194 20.75 28.38 -2.70
C ILE A 194 19.34 28.92 -2.50
N THR A 195 18.94 29.89 -3.32
CA THR A 195 17.59 30.45 -3.30
C THR A 195 16.63 29.52 -4.03
N VAL A 196 15.54 29.16 -3.36
CA VAL A 196 14.43 28.38 -3.92
C VAL A 196 13.35 29.36 -4.35
N THR A 197 13.01 29.38 -5.63
CA THR A 197 11.95 30.23 -6.17
C THR A 197 10.57 29.62 -5.90
N LYS A 198 10.50 28.29 -5.89
CA LYS A 198 9.27 27.54 -5.63
C LYS A 198 9.58 26.18 -5.04
N ASP A 199 8.84 25.82 -3.99
CA ASP A 199 8.81 24.47 -3.43
C ASP A 199 7.46 23.83 -3.72
N THR A 200 7.47 22.56 -4.08
CA THR A 200 6.27 21.75 -4.25
C THR A 200 6.46 20.45 -3.50
N LEU A 201 5.59 20.20 -2.52
CA LEU A 201 5.59 18.94 -1.81
C LEU A 201 4.97 17.87 -2.71
N LEU A 202 5.80 16.91 -3.16
CA LEU A 202 5.37 15.86 -4.09
C LEU A 202 4.54 14.78 -3.39
N ASN A 203 4.77 14.57 -2.10
CA ASN A 203 4.00 13.63 -1.30
C ASN A 203 3.39 14.32 -0.09
N LYS A 204 2.09 14.64 -0.16
CA LYS A 204 1.35 15.27 0.94
C LYS A 204 1.27 14.39 2.20
N ARG A 205 1.40 13.06 2.04
CA ARG A 205 1.30 12.07 3.12
C ARG A 205 2.66 11.78 3.78
N ARG A 206 3.76 11.96 3.05
CA ARG A 206 5.15 11.89 3.57
C ARG A 206 5.88 13.18 3.20
N PRO A 207 5.94 14.18 4.11
CA PRO A 207 6.52 15.48 3.84
C PRO A 207 8.06 15.43 3.85
N THR A 208 8.62 14.51 3.06
CA THR A 208 10.06 14.30 2.93
C THR A 208 10.50 14.46 1.47
N ILE A 209 9.59 14.46 0.50
CA ILE A 209 9.93 14.60 -0.91
C ILE A 209 9.42 15.94 -1.44
N TYR A 210 10.37 16.80 -1.79
CA TYR A 210 10.11 18.14 -2.30
C TYR A 210 10.68 18.26 -3.71
N ARG A 211 9.93 18.90 -4.59
CA ARG A 211 10.43 19.42 -5.86
C ARG A 211 10.75 20.90 -5.67
N LEU A 212 11.99 21.28 -5.91
CA LEU A 212 12.45 22.66 -5.78
C LEU A 212 12.80 23.22 -7.15
N GLU A 213 12.33 24.43 -7.43
CA GLU A 213 12.78 25.28 -8.53
C GLU A 213 13.81 26.27 -7.97
N LEU A 214 14.99 26.36 -8.60
CA LEU A 214 16.13 27.14 -8.13
C LEU A 214 16.28 28.41 -8.97
N GLU A 215 16.59 29.55 -8.33
CA GLU A 215 16.68 30.85 -9.01
C GLU A 215 17.86 30.95 -9.99
N GLU A 216 18.95 30.22 -9.71
CA GLU A 216 20.13 30.17 -10.56
C GLU A 216 20.75 28.76 -10.52
N PRO A 217 20.88 28.05 -11.66
CA PRO A 217 21.58 26.76 -11.71
C PRO A 217 23.09 27.02 -11.50
N ARG A 218 23.50 27.11 -10.23
CA ARG A 218 24.89 27.23 -9.80
C ARG A 218 25.31 25.96 -9.08
N PHE A 219 26.62 25.70 -9.09
CA PHE A 219 27.26 24.57 -8.40
C PHE A 219 26.94 23.18 -9.00
N GLY A 220 26.61 23.13 -10.30
CA GLY A 220 26.38 21.87 -11.01
C GLY A 220 24.97 21.28 -10.83
N LEU A 221 24.04 22.03 -10.22
CA LEU A 221 22.64 21.66 -10.10
C LEU A 221 21.81 22.21 -11.28
N PRO A 222 20.81 21.45 -11.77
CA PRO A 222 19.83 21.94 -12.73
C PRO A 222 18.86 22.95 -12.11
N GLU A 223 18.02 23.57 -12.94
CA GLU A 223 16.96 24.50 -12.50
C GLU A 223 15.94 23.83 -11.57
N THR A 224 15.70 22.52 -11.75
CA THR A 224 14.75 21.75 -10.95
C THR A 224 15.39 20.52 -10.34
N VAL A 225 15.22 20.35 -9.03
CA VAL A 225 15.77 19.22 -8.27
C VAL A 225 14.72 18.57 -7.39
N ILE A 226 14.88 17.27 -7.15
CA ILE A 226 14.11 16.54 -6.15
C ILE A 226 14.94 16.43 -4.88
N VAL A 227 14.37 16.87 -3.77
CA VAL A 227 14.96 16.80 -2.44
C VAL A 227 14.21 15.75 -1.64
N LYS A 228 14.87 14.63 -1.39
CA LYS A 228 14.38 13.54 -0.54
C LYS A 228 15.05 13.65 0.83
N GLN A 229 14.33 14.25 1.77
CA GLN A 229 14.77 14.50 3.14
C GLN A 229 14.79 13.21 3.96
N GLN A 230 15.82 13.05 4.79
CA GLN A 230 15.92 11.92 5.71
C GLN A 230 14.71 11.87 6.65
N LYS A 231 14.12 10.67 6.80
CA LYS A 231 13.08 10.38 7.80
C LYS A 231 13.72 10.29 9.20
N LYS A 232 12.96 10.66 10.23
CA LYS A 232 13.44 10.60 11.64
C LYS A 232 13.58 9.13 12.05
N GLU A 233 14.74 8.73 12.61
CA GLU A 233 15.04 7.35 13.09
C GLU A 233 15.21 6.32 11.97
N TRP A 234 15.46 6.76 10.74
CA TRP A 234 15.61 5.93 9.53
C TRP A 234 16.94 6.25 8.84
N GLU A 235 17.98 6.44 9.64
CA GLU A 235 19.34 6.75 9.18
C GLU A 235 19.93 5.59 8.37
N ALA A 236 19.58 4.35 8.71
CA ALA A 236 20.13 3.15 8.08
C ALA A 236 19.68 3.03 6.61
N GLU A 237 18.39 3.25 6.35
CA GLU A 237 17.78 3.23 5.02
C GLU A 237 18.31 4.37 4.17
N PHE A 238 18.47 5.56 4.76
CA PHE A 238 19.08 6.70 4.08
C PHE A 238 20.54 6.45 3.69
N CYS A 239 21.33 5.84 4.59
CA CYS A 239 22.70 5.42 4.27
C CYS A 239 22.74 4.29 3.24
N ALA A 240 21.79 3.36 3.27
CA ALA A 240 21.67 2.28 2.29
C ALA A 240 21.37 2.86 0.90
N GLU A 241 20.45 3.81 0.80
CA GLU A 241 20.11 4.49 -0.45
C GLU A 241 21.30 5.25 -1.03
N ILE A 242 22.03 6.02 -0.20
CA ILE A 242 23.29 6.68 -0.61
C ILE A 242 24.29 5.66 -1.15
N SER A 243 24.42 4.52 -0.46
CA SER A 243 25.36 3.46 -0.84
C SER A 243 24.94 2.79 -2.15
N ALA A 244 23.64 2.62 -2.39
CA ALA A 244 23.09 2.10 -3.63
C ALA A 244 23.42 3.03 -4.80
N TYR A 245 23.14 4.33 -4.68
CA TYR A 245 23.51 5.33 -5.70
C TYR A 245 25.01 5.34 -6.00
N LYS A 246 25.87 5.28 -4.97
CA LYS A 246 27.33 5.21 -5.16
C LYS A 246 27.78 3.94 -5.90
N LYS A 247 27.17 2.79 -5.62
CA LYS A 247 27.49 1.53 -6.30
C LYS A 247 26.95 1.48 -7.74
N LEU A 248 25.83 2.14 -7.99
CA LEU A 248 25.14 2.19 -9.28
C LEU A 248 25.44 3.48 -10.05
N GLU A 249 26.62 4.09 -9.84
CA GLU A 249 27.02 5.37 -10.45
C GLU A 249 26.85 5.37 -11.98
N LYS A 250 27.13 4.24 -12.65
CA LYS A 250 27.02 4.12 -14.10
C LYS A 250 25.58 4.06 -14.64
N LEU A 251 24.61 3.76 -13.78
CA LEU A 251 23.19 3.68 -14.12
C LEU A 251 22.44 5.00 -13.85
N GLN A 252 23.11 5.97 -13.21
CA GLN A 252 22.54 7.28 -12.92
C GLN A 252 22.29 8.08 -14.19
N GLY A 253 21.06 8.60 -14.32
CA GLY A 253 20.60 9.32 -15.49
C GLY A 253 20.07 8.43 -16.61
N THR A 254 20.19 7.10 -16.47
CA THR A 254 19.55 6.11 -17.35
C THR A 254 18.40 5.43 -16.59
N VAL A 255 18.66 4.35 -15.88
CA VAL A 255 17.63 3.54 -15.21
C VAL A 255 17.37 3.97 -13.78
N ILE A 256 18.22 4.80 -13.18
CA ILE A 256 17.99 5.43 -11.88
C ILE A 256 18.25 6.95 -11.94
N PRO A 257 17.66 7.76 -11.04
CA PRO A 257 17.94 9.20 -11.00
C PRO A 257 19.42 9.53 -10.77
N THR A 258 19.85 10.70 -11.24
CA THR A 258 21.18 11.21 -10.91
C THR A 258 21.19 11.75 -9.49
N LEU A 259 22.05 11.19 -8.64
CA LEU A 259 22.38 11.77 -7.34
C LEU A 259 23.42 12.87 -7.53
N PHE A 260 23.03 14.11 -7.25
CA PHE A 260 23.95 15.26 -7.23
C PHE A 260 24.77 15.33 -5.94
N GLY A 261 24.24 14.72 -4.87
CA GLY A 261 24.92 14.57 -3.59
C GLY A 261 24.02 14.91 -2.41
N GLU A 262 24.67 15.14 -1.28
CA GLU A 262 24.04 15.47 -0.01
C GLU A 262 24.00 16.99 0.21
N GLY A 263 23.03 17.46 0.97
CA GLY A 263 22.90 18.88 1.31
C GLY A 263 22.34 19.11 2.71
N SER A 264 21.74 20.28 2.91
CA SER A 264 20.93 20.56 4.08
C SER A 264 19.65 21.25 3.62
N PHE A 265 18.50 20.71 3.98
CA PHE A 265 17.19 21.30 3.74
C PHE A 265 16.42 21.32 5.05
N ASN A 266 16.05 22.52 5.53
CA ASN A 266 15.42 22.72 6.83
C ASN A 266 16.19 22.03 7.98
N GLU A 267 17.52 22.19 7.98
CA GLU A 267 18.43 21.65 8.99
C GLU A 267 18.45 20.11 9.10
N ARG A 268 17.90 19.40 8.11
CA ARG A 268 18.03 17.95 7.99
C ARG A 268 18.78 17.59 6.72
N PRO A 269 19.53 16.48 6.71
CA PRO A 269 20.19 15.99 5.50
C PRO A 269 19.15 15.48 4.50
N PRO A 270 19.24 15.89 3.22
CA PRO A 270 18.50 15.28 2.13
C PRO A 270 19.43 14.69 1.07
N LEU A 271 18.88 13.78 0.27
CA LEU A 271 19.39 13.43 -1.04
C LEU A 271 18.89 14.45 -2.06
N ILE A 272 19.78 14.91 -2.93
CA ILE A 272 19.47 15.83 -4.03
C ILE A 272 19.57 15.04 -5.32
N LEU A 273 18.42 14.81 -5.95
CA LEU A 273 18.24 13.95 -7.11
C LEU A 273 17.77 14.76 -8.32
N SER A 274 18.05 14.24 -9.52
CA SER A 274 17.46 14.76 -10.76
C SER A 274 15.94 14.56 -10.79
N GLU A 275 15.22 15.56 -11.29
CA GLU A 275 13.81 15.39 -11.64
C GLU A 275 13.67 14.44 -12.84
N ILE A 276 12.81 13.44 -12.69
CA ILE A 276 12.42 12.52 -13.77
C ILE A 276 11.03 12.92 -14.25
N LYS A 277 10.92 13.23 -15.55
CA LYS A 277 9.64 13.55 -16.19
C LYS A 277 9.01 12.24 -16.66
N GLY A 278 8.13 11.69 -15.83
CA GLY A 278 7.42 10.45 -16.14
C GLY A 278 6.19 10.27 -15.27
N ILE A 279 5.41 9.25 -15.59
CA ILE A 279 4.23 8.82 -14.84
C ILE A 279 4.56 7.53 -14.09
N THR A 280 4.10 7.40 -12.84
CA THR A 280 4.30 6.14 -12.10
C THR A 280 3.47 5.02 -12.73
N LEU A 281 3.94 3.77 -12.69
CA LEU A 281 3.15 2.62 -13.16
C LEU A 281 1.76 2.57 -12.50
N ARG A 282 1.67 2.92 -11.21
CA ARG A 282 0.39 3.05 -10.50
C ARG A 282 -0.57 4.05 -11.17
N ASN A 283 -0.06 5.23 -11.54
CA ASN A 283 -0.90 6.25 -12.17
C ASN A 283 -1.21 5.89 -13.62
N LEU A 284 -0.29 5.20 -14.31
CA LEU A 284 -0.49 4.68 -15.66
C LEU A 284 -1.60 3.61 -15.67
N ALA A 285 -1.62 2.68 -14.72
CA ALA A 285 -2.70 1.70 -14.57
C ALA A 285 -4.07 2.36 -14.37
N LYS A 286 -4.15 3.39 -13.51
CA LYS A 286 -5.38 4.19 -13.31
C LYS A 286 -5.82 4.95 -14.56
N GLN A 287 -4.88 5.37 -15.41
CA GLN A 287 -5.17 6.06 -16.67
C GLN A 287 -5.56 5.09 -17.79
N ALA A 288 -5.00 3.88 -17.82
CA ALA A 288 -5.36 2.84 -18.77
C ALA A 288 -6.84 2.41 -18.64
N GLU A 289 -7.41 2.52 -17.44
CA GLU A 289 -8.86 2.36 -17.19
C GLU A 289 -9.72 3.46 -17.85
N THR A 290 -9.12 4.59 -18.26
CA THR A 290 -9.84 5.78 -18.76
C THR A 290 -9.48 6.26 -20.16
N SER A 291 -8.26 6.05 -20.69
CA SER A 291 -7.88 6.10 -22.13
C SER A 291 -6.38 5.93 -22.37
N VAL A 292 -6.05 5.41 -23.57
CA VAL A 292 -4.72 5.11 -24.17
C VAL A 292 -3.97 3.96 -23.49
N CYS A 293 -4.06 2.78 -24.10
CA CYS A 293 -3.26 1.63 -23.75
C CYS A 293 -1.80 1.86 -24.20
N VAL A 294 -0.86 1.89 -23.26
CA VAL A 294 0.51 1.48 -23.59
C VAL A 294 0.42 0.00 -23.95
N GLU A 295 0.95 -0.38 -25.11
CA GLU A 295 0.96 -1.78 -25.53
C GLU A 295 1.74 -2.60 -24.49
N GLU A 296 1.05 -3.51 -23.80
CA GLU A 296 1.54 -4.28 -22.64
C GLU A 296 2.90 -4.94 -22.90
N ASN A 297 3.08 -5.51 -24.10
CA ASN A 297 4.34 -6.12 -24.54
C ASN A 297 5.52 -5.13 -24.56
N THR A 298 5.24 -3.87 -24.89
CA THR A 298 6.24 -2.79 -24.95
C THR A 298 6.61 -2.34 -23.53
N LEU A 299 5.64 -2.25 -22.60
CA LEU A 299 5.91 -1.93 -21.20
C LEU A 299 6.74 -3.02 -20.51
N ASN A 300 6.38 -4.29 -20.74
CA ASN A 300 7.10 -5.44 -20.18
C ASN A 300 8.55 -5.44 -20.66
N SER A 301 8.79 -5.19 -21.95
CA SER A 301 10.13 -5.08 -22.52
C SER A 301 10.95 -3.96 -21.86
N HIS A 302 10.35 -2.80 -21.59
CA HIS A 302 11.05 -1.70 -20.92
C HIS A 302 11.35 -1.98 -19.45
N LEU A 303 10.45 -2.68 -18.74
CA LEU A 303 10.69 -3.14 -17.37
C LEU A 303 11.80 -4.20 -17.33
N GLU A 304 11.77 -5.17 -18.24
CA GLU A 304 12.80 -6.20 -18.35
C GLU A 304 14.17 -5.56 -18.58
N ASN A 305 14.27 -4.57 -19.47
CA ASN A 305 15.51 -3.84 -19.72
C ASN A 305 16.01 -3.11 -18.46
N ALA A 306 15.13 -2.44 -17.72
CA ALA A 306 15.52 -1.75 -16.48
C ALA A 306 16.03 -2.72 -15.41
N PHE A 307 15.38 -3.87 -15.24
CA PHE A 307 15.84 -4.90 -14.30
C PHE A 307 17.12 -5.59 -14.76
N GLN A 308 17.26 -5.83 -16.06
CA GLN A 308 18.47 -6.41 -16.65
C GLN A 308 19.67 -5.48 -16.42
N GLU A 309 19.51 -4.17 -16.63
CA GLU A 309 20.58 -3.20 -16.33
C GLU A 309 20.95 -3.18 -14.85
N LEU A 310 19.98 -3.25 -13.93
CA LEU A 310 20.29 -3.37 -12.49
C LEU A 310 21.02 -4.68 -12.18
N TYR A 311 20.56 -5.78 -12.76
CA TYR A 311 21.10 -7.11 -12.53
C TYR A 311 22.54 -7.27 -13.06
N GLU A 312 22.88 -6.65 -14.19
CA GLU A 312 24.24 -6.62 -14.73
C GLU A 312 25.24 -5.95 -13.78
N TYR A 313 24.76 -5.05 -12.92
CA TYR A 313 25.54 -4.42 -11.85
C TYR A 313 25.43 -5.15 -10.52
N GLY A 314 24.86 -6.35 -10.52
CA GLY A 314 24.63 -7.19 -9.36
C GLY A 314 23.58 -6.61 -8.41
N ALA A 315 22.77 -5.64 -8.83
CA ALA A 315 21.74 -5.03 -8.00
C ALA A 315 20.38 -5.64 -8.27
N GLN A 316 19.67 -5.90 -7.17
CA GLN A 316 18.29 -6.38 -7.19
C GLN A 316 17.44 -5.40 -6.39
N HIS A 317 16.44 -4.82 -7.06
CA HIS A 317 15.49 -3.94 -6.39
C HIS A 317 14.49 -4.81 -5.60
N CYS A 318 14.41 -4.63 -4.29
CA CYS A 318 13.57 -5.48 -3.44
C CYS A 318 12.19 -4.85 -3.14
N ASP A 319 12.01 -3.55 -3.41
CA ASP A 319 10.72 -2.87 -3.27
C ASP A 319 10.05 -2.67 -4.63
N LEU A 320 9.36 -3.72 -5.11
CA LEU A 320 8.72 -3.75 -6.43
C LEU A 320 7.37 -3.01 -6.49
N ASN A 321 7.14 -2.04 -5.61
CA ASN A 321 5.91 -1.26 -5.61
C ASN A 321 5.76 -0.45 -6.93
N PRO A 322 4.61 -0.50 -7.63
CA PRO A 322 4.37 0.26 -8.87
C PRO A 322 4.53 1.79 -8.76
N VAL A 323 4.59 2.34 -7.54
CA VAL A 323 4.91 3.77 -7.33
C VAL A 323 6.41 4.08 -7.49
N ASN A 324 7.28 3.06 -7.42
CA ASN A 324 8.73 3.17 -7.51
C ASN A 324 9.26 3.07 -8.94
N PHE A 325 8.38 2.99 -9.94
CA PHE A 325 8.74 2.90 -11.34
C PHE A 325 8.06 4.02 -12.11
N LEU A 326 8.87 4.87 -12.73
CA LEU A 326 8.43 5.96 -13.59
C LEU A 326 8.61 5.57 -15.05
N VAL A 327 7.54 5.65 -15.82
CA VAL A 327 7.58 5.52 -17.28
C VAL A 327 7.73 6.92 -17.87
N CYS A 328 8.84 7.16 -18.55
CA CYS A 328 9.13 8.41 -19.24
C CYS A 328 8.43 8.46 -20.60
N ASP A 329 8.28 9.66 -21.17
CA ASP A 329 7.62 9.87 -22.48
C ASP A 329 8.30 9.11 -23.63
N ASN A 330 9.59 8.78 -23.48
CA ASN A 330 10.37 7.98 -24.43
C ASN A 330 10.21 6.46 -24.25
N GLY A 331 9.34 6.01 -23.32
CA GLY A 331 9.10 4.60 -22.98
C GLY A 331 10.08 4.03 -21.94
N GLN A 332 11.14 4.75 -21.60
CA GLN A 332 12.14 4.29 -20.64
C GLN A 332 11.57 4.20 -19.23
N VAL A 333 11.85 3.09 -18.54
CA VAL A 333 11.50 2.93 -17.13
C VAL A 333 12.67 3.39 -16.27
N VAL A 334 12.38 4.29 -15.33
CA VAL A 334 13.31 4.76 -14.32
C VAL A 334 12.85 4.25 -12.96
N VAL A 335 13.73 3.51 -12.30
CA VAL A 335 13.53 2.97 -10.96
C VAL A 335 13.92 4.04 -9.93
N ILE A 336 13.01 4.33 -9.01
CA ILE A 336 13.19 5.29 -7.92
C ILE A 336 13.06 4.57 -6.58
N ASP A 337 13.49 5.24 -5.50
CA ASP A 337 13.44 4.73 -4.13
C ASP A 337 14.37 3.53 -3.87
N LEU A 338 15.68 3.78 -3.89
CA LEU A 338 16.71 2.75 -3.70
C LEU A 338 16.99 2.43 -2.21
N GLU A 339 16.01 2.65 -1.31
CA GLU A 339 16.12 2.35 0.12
C GLU A 339 16.33 0.84 0.38
N VAL A 340 15.81 -0.03 -0.49
CA VAL A 340 15.87 -1.50 -0.35
C VAL A 340 16.42 -2.15 -1.64
N VAL A 341 17.75 -2.15 -1.77
CA VAL A 341 18.48 -2.80 -2.86
C VAL A 341 19.44 -3.85 -2.30
N GLU A 342 19.30 -5.11 -2.73
CA GLU A 342 20.26 -6.17 -2.41
C GLU A 342 21.33 -6.23 -3.52
N PHE A 343 22.60 -6.33 -3.12
CA PHE A 343 23.69 -6.56 -4.05
C PHE A 343 24.08 -8.03 -4.00
N LEU A 344 23.84 -8.75 -5.09
CA LEU A 344 24.13 -10.16 -5.23
C LEU A 344 25.65 -10.38 -5.16
N THR A 345 26.05 -11.37 -4.36
CA THR A 345 27.40 -11.93 -4.41
C THR A 345 27.42 -13.09 -5.38
N ASP A 346 28.59 -13.43 -5.95
CA ASP A 346 28.77 -14.40 -7.05
C ASP A 346 28.06 -15.77 -6.85
N SER A 347 27.63 -16.12 -5.63
CA SER A 347 26.91 -17.34 -5.29
C SER A 347 25.37 -17.27 -5.40
N LYS A 348 24.76 -16.13 -5.76
CA LYS A 348 23.28 -15.94 -5.81
C LYS A 348 22.69 -15.62 -7.20
N LEU A 349 23.42 -15.83 -8.31
CA LEU A 349 22.83 -15.70 -9.66
C LEU A 349 21.83 -16.85 -9.94
N GLY A 350 20.57 -16.67 -9.54
CA GLY A 350 19.55 -17.72 -9.65
C GLY A 350 18.25 -17.33 -10.36
N ASN A 351 17.82 -16.06 -10.31
CA ASN A 351 16.50 -15.66 -10.81
C ASN A 351 16.59 -14.73 -12.03
N SER A 352 15.89 -15.11 -13.11
CA SER A 352 15.82 -14.38 -14.38
C SER A 352 15.05 -13.06 -14.24
N PRO A 353 15.46 -11.95 -14.89
CA PRO A 353 14.74 -10.67 -14.96
C PRO A 353 13.26 -10.79 -15.33
N SER A 354 12.92 -11.76 -16.19
CA SER A 354 11.55 -12.04 -16.61
C SER A 354 10.63 -12.51 -15.48
N ILE A 355 11.18 -13.09 -14.40
CA ILE A 355 10.39 -13.36 -13.20
C ILE A 355 9.95 -12.02 -12.60
N TRP A 356 10.85 -11.07 -12.38
CA TRP A 356 10.56 -9.78 -11.74
C TRP A 356 9.48 -8.96 -12.45
N VAL A 357 9.45 -9.01 -13.78
CA VAL A 357 8.43 -8.32 -14.59
C VAL A 357 7.04 -8.90 -14.35
N ALA A 358 6.90 -10.23 -14.30
CA ALA A 358 5.63 -10.88 -14.00
C ALA A 358 5.07 -10.60 -12.60
N TRP A 359 5.84 -9.99 -11.69
CA TRP A 359 5.35 -9.56 -10.36
C TRP A 359 4.79 -8.13 -10.37
N ILE A 360 5.07 -7.36 -11.42
CA ILE A 360 4.76 -5.92 -11.52
C ILE A 360 3.67 -5.66 -12.55
N THR A 361 3.70 -6.40 -13.65
CA THR A 361 2.73 -6.37 -14.76
C THR A 361 1.65 -7.39 -14.50
#